data_AF-A0A645JA53-F1
#
_entry.id   AF-A0A645JA53-F1
#
_cell.length_a   1.000
_cell.length_b   1.000
_cell.length_c   1.000
_cell.angle_alpha   90.00
_cell.angle_beta   90.00
_cell.angle_gamma   90.00
#
_symmetry.space_group_name_H-M   'P 1'
#
loop_
_entity.id
_entity.type
_entity.pdbx_description
1 polymer ?
#
loop_
_entity_poly.entity_id
_entity_poly.type
_entity_poly.pdbx_seq_one_letter_code
_entity_poly.pdbx_strand_id
1 'polypeptide(L)'
;MPILAYALRFALPIIFPRLGLEAPSELITCCAQYLLLVIFSILNLRNGLWSAVFGVGSLSNFAVILANGGVMPVAATALARVSEQYAAQLVSGSIFAYAIETAETKLMFLGDIIYIYFGYASVGDVLLSIGAGMFCWHMTRK
;
A
#
# COMPACT_ATOMS: atom_id res chain seq x y z
N MET A 1 2.47 15.85 -0.56
CA MET A 1 2.20 15.04 0.65
C MET A 1 2.25 13.53 0.41
N PRO A 2 1.79 12.94 -0.72
CA PRO A 2 1.98 11.51 -0.98
C PRO A 2 3.46 11.11 -1.04
N ILE A 3 4.28 11.91 -1.75
CA ILE A 3 5.73 11.70 -1.85
C ILE A 3 6.39 11.68 -0.47
N LEU A 4 5.96 12.54 0.46
CA LEU A 4 6.49 12.58 1.82
C LEU A 4 6.11 11.31 2.60
N ALA A 5 4.88 10.81 2.43
CA ALA A 5 4.42 9.60 3.10
C ALA A 5 5.23 8.37 2.64
N TYR A 6 5.51 8.25 1.33
CA TYR A 6 6.37 7.20 0.79
C TYR A 6 7.85 7.40 1.16
N ALA A 7 8.36 8.64 1.11
CA ALA A 7 9.73 8.95 1.50
C ALA A 7 10.01 8.60 2.96
N LEU A 8 9.04 8.83 3.86
CA LEU A 8 9.14 8.45 5.28
C LEU A 8 9.40 6.94 5.42
N ARG A 9 8.68 6.11 4.67
CA ARG A 9 8.82 4.65 4.73
C ARG A 9 10.20 4.15 4.30
N PHE A 10 10.82 4.77 3.31
CA PHE A 10 12.18 4.40 2.87
C PHE A 10 13.29 5.06 3.71
N ALA A 11 13.03 6.26 4.24
CA ALA A 11 14.04 7.04 4.96
C ALA A 11 14.20 6.60 6.42
N LEU A 12 13.11 6.22 7.12
CA LEU A 12 13.16 5.87 8.54
C LEU A 12 14.13 4.70 8.85
N PRO A 13 14.12 3.57 8.09
CA PRO A 13 15.05 2.47 8.34
C PRO A 13 16.52 2.82 8.09
N ILE A 14 16.78 3.88 7.30
CA ILE A 14 18.14 4.33 6.96
C ILE A 14 18.64 5.37 7.97
N ILE A 15 17.77 6.27 8.42
CA ILE A 15 18.13 7.41 9.27
C ILE A 15 18.25 6.98 10.73
N PHE A 16 17.34 6.16 11.25
CA PHE A 16 17.30 5.80 12.67
C PHE A 16 18.58 5.09 13.16
N PRO A 17 19.11 4.08 12.44
CA PRO A 17 20.37 3.46 12.82
C PRO A 17 21.57 4.42 12.82
N ARG A 18 21.57 5.42 11.91
CA ARG A 18 22.63 6.46 11.86
C ARG A 18 22.56 7.43 13.03
N LEU A 19 21.41 7.55 13.69
CA LEU A 19 21.20 8.37 14.88
C LEU A 19 21.32 7.55 16.18
N GLY A 20 21.64 6.25 16.10
CA GLY A 20 21.68 5.36 17.26
C GLY A 20 20.31 5.07 17.88
N LEU A 21 19.23 5.27 17.12
CA LEU A 21 17.85 5.03 17.54
C LEU A 21 17.32 3.74 16.90
N GLU A 22 16.45 3.03 17.62
CA GLU A 22 15.71 1.90 17.06
C GLU A 22 14.63 2.41 16.10
N ALA A 23 14.61 1.85 14.88
CA ALA A 23 13.59 2.22 13.90
C ALA A 23 12.19 1.91 14.44
N PRO A 24 11.20 2.80 14.25
CA PRO A 24 9.83 2.56 14.69
C PRO A 24 9.28 1.30 14.03
N SER A 25 8.39 0.59 14.73
CA SER A 25 7.81 -0.64 14.21
C SER A 25 7.10 -0.42 12.87
N GLU A 26 7.06 -1.46 12.05
CA GLU A 26 6.50 -1.40 10.69
C GLU A 26 5.04 -0.94 10.70
N LEU A 27 4.28 -1.39 11.70
CA LEU A 27 2.91 -1.01 11.93
C LEU A 27 2.79 0.50 12.18
N ILE A 28 3.68 1.08 13.00
CA ILE A 28 3.68 2.53 13.29
C ILE A 28 3.97 3.32 12.02
N THR A 29 4.99 2.89 11.25
CA THR A 29 5.33 3.54 9.98
C THR A 29 4.19 3.46 8.96
N CYS A 30 3.53 2.31 8.88
CA CYS A 30 2.36 2.11 8.04
C CYS A 30 1.20 3.01 8.46
N CYS A 31 0.83 3.01 9.74
CA CYS A 31 -0.22 3.87 10.28
C CYS A 31 0.06 5.35 10.02
N ALA A 32 1.31 5.80 10.22
CA ALA A 32 1.70 7.18 9.94
C ALA A 32 1.57 7.52 8.45
N GLN A 33 2.02 6.64 7.55
CA GLN A 33 1.90 6.82 6.11
C GLN A 33 0.43 6.93 5.68
N TYR A 34 -0.42 5.99 6.08
CA TYR A 34 -1.83 6.00 5.71
C TYR A 34 -2.58 7.16 6.35
N LEU A 35 -2.23 7.57 7.57
CA LEU A 35 -2.80 8.78 8.19
C LEU A 35 -2.51 10.03 7.34
N LEU A 36 -1.27 10.19 6.85
CA LEU A 36 -0.92 11.32 5.98
C LEU A 36 -1.68 11.27 4.64
N LEU A 37 -1.90 10.08 4.07
CA LEU A 37 -2.68 9.91 2.84
C LEU A 37 -4.17 10.23 3.04
N VAL A 38 -4.73 9.84 4.18
CA VAL A 38 -6.12 10.16 4.55
C VAL A 38 -6.28 11.66 4.79
N ILE A 39 -5.38 12.29 5.55
CA ILE A 39 -5.38 13.75 5.76
C ILE A 39 -5.28 14.48 4.42
N PHE A 40 -4.36 14.08 3.55
CA PHE A 40 -4.23 14.66 2.21
C PHE A 40 -5.52 14.54 1.42
N SER A 41 -6.16 13.37 1.45
CA SER A 41 -7.41 13.11 0.73
C SER A 41 -8.56 13.98 1.26
N ILE A 42 -8.68 14.11 2.59
CA ILE A 42 -9.69 14.95 3.26
C ILE A 42 -9.52 16.42 2.89
N LEU A 43 -8.29 16.93 2.97
CA LEU A 43 -7.97 18.33 2.64
C LEU A 43 -8.27 18.67 1.17
N ASN A 44 -8.29 17.67 0.28
CA ASN A 44 -8.54 17.84 -1.15
C ASN A 44 -9.93 17.38 -1.61
N LEU A 45 -10.83 16.97 -0.71
CA LEU A 45 -12.18 16.50 -1.08
C LEU A 45 -12.97 17.52 -1.90
N ARG A 46 -12.75 18.82 -1.64
CA ARG A 46 -13.42 19.92 -2.37
C ARG A 46 -12.80 20.21 -3.74
N ASN A 47 -11.62 19.67 -4.03
CA ASN A 47 -10.84 19.94 -5.25
C ASN A 47 -11.15 18.96 -6.39
N GLY A 48 -12.03 17.97 -6.15
CA GLY A 48 -12.55 17.08 -7.18
C GLY A 48 -12.72 15.65 -6.72
N LEU A 49 -13.48 14.88 -7.51
CA LEU A 49 -13.78 13.46 -7.26
C LEU A 49 -12.52 12.60 -7.16
N TRP A 50 -11.41 13.01 -7.81
CA TRP A 50 -10.13 12.32 -7.77
C TRP A 50 -9.64 12.08 -6.33
N SER A 51 -9.86 13.05 -5.43
CA SER A 51 -9.40 12.97 -4.04
C SER A 51 -10.21 11.97 -3.23
N ALA A 52 -11.52 11.88 -3.49
CA ALA A 52 -12.37 10.88 -2.86
C ALA A 52 -12.01 9.47 -3.32
N VAL A 53 -11.81 9.27 -4.63
CA VAL A 53 -11.41 7.97 -5.20
C VAL A 53 -10.05 7.53 -4.65
N PHE A 54 -9.08 8.42 -4.61
CA PHE A 54 -7.75 8.16 -4.03
C PHE A 54 -7.84 7.83 -2.53
N GLY A 55 -8.67 8.56 -1.78
CA GLY A 55 -8.88 8.33 -0.35
C GLY A 55 -9.53 6.98 -0.04
N VAL A 56 -10.57 6.59 -0.80
CA VAL A 56 -11.21 5.28 -0.64
C VAL A 56 -10.25 4.15 -0.98
N GLY A 57 -9.44 4.29 -2.03
CA GLY A 57 -8.37 3.33 -2.34
C GLY A 57 -7.37 3.17 -1.19
N SER A 58 -6.88 4.31 -0.66
CA SER A 58 -5.98 4.33 0.50
C SER A 58 -6.58 3.64 1.72
N LEU A 59 -7.84 3.96 2.06
CA LEU A 59 -8.54 3.39 3.22
C LEU A 59 -8.78 1.88 3.07
N SER A 60 -9.04 1.43 1.84
CA SER A 60 -9.24 0.00 1.55
C SER A 60 -7.96 -0.78 1.86
N ASN A 61 -6.81 -0.34 1.34
CA ASN A 61 -5.53 -1.00 1.62
C ASN A 61 -5.15 -0.91 3.10
N PHE A 62 -5.39 0.24 3.74
CA PHE A 62 -5.14 0.40 5.16
C PHE A 62 -5.94 -0.59 6.01
N ALA A 63 -7.22 -0.78 5.71
CA ALA A 63 -8.09 -1.70 6.45
C ALA A 63 -7.59 -3.14 6.35
N VAL A 64 -7.16 -3.58 5.15
CA VAL A 64 -6.59 -4.92 4.95
C VAL A 64 -5.30 -5.08 5.73
N ILE A 65 -4.37 -4.14 5.58
CA ILE A 65 -3.06 -4.21 6.24
C ILE A 65 -3.22 -4.23 7.76
N LEU A 66 -4.08 -3.36 8.31
CA LEU A 66 -4.33 -3.30 9.75
C LEU A 66 -4.99 -4.58 10.27
N ALA A 67 -5.96 -5.14 9.54
CA ALA A 67 -6.66 -6.37 9.92
C ALA A 67 -5.74 -7.60 9.94
N ASN A 68 -4.64 -7.57 9.18
CA ASN A 68 -3.66 -8.65 9.06
C ASN A 68 -2.34 -8.35 9.81
N GLY A 69 -2.31 -7.36 10.71
CA GLY A 69 -1.15 -7.13 11.58
C GLY A 69 0.00 -6.35 10.93
N GLY A 70 -0.26 -5.58 9.89
CA GLY A 70 0.73 -4.73 9.23
C GLY A 70 1.26 -5.27 7.89
N VAL A 71 0.72 -6.40 7.41
CA VAL A 71 1.10 -7.01 6.14
C VAL A 71 -0.05 -7.02 5.14
N MET A 72 0.28 -6.87 3.86
CA MET A 72 -0.65 -7.00 2.76
C MET A 72 -0.72 -8.48 2.34
N PRO A 73 -1.89 -9.13 2.41
CA PRO A 73 -2.03 -10.50 1.97
C PRO A 73 -2.09 -10.58 0.45
N VAL A 74 -1.37 -11.57 -0.10
CA VAL A 74 -1.29 -11.87 -1.53
C VAL A 74 -1.93 -13.23 -1.77
N ALA A 75 -2.77 -13.32 -2.81
CA ALA A 75 -3.48 -14.56 -3.13
C ALA A 75 -2.47 -15.70 -3.33
N ALA A 76 -2.76 -16.92 -2.88
CA ALA A 76 -1.83 -18.05 -3.03
C ALA A 76 -1.66 -18.42 -4.52
N THR A 77 -2.69 -18.16 -5.33
CA THR A 77 -2.62 -18.28 -6.80
C THR A 77 -1.54 -17.39 -7.41
N ALA A 78 -1.24 -16.24 -6.77
CA ALA A 78 0.11 -15.89 -6.36
C ALA A 78 1.28 -16.55 -7.07
N LEU A 79 1.74 -17.57 -6.34
CA LEU A 79 3.00 -18.26 -6.46
C LEU A 79 3.09 -19.00 -7.79
N ALA A 80 1.95 -19.44 -8.33
CA ALA A 80 1.91 -20.17 -9.59
C ALA A 80 2.13 -19.27 -10.84
N ARG A 81 2.07 -17.95 -10.69
CA ARG A 81 2.16 -16.99 -11.82
C ARG A 81 3.31 -15.99 -11.72
N VAL A 82 4.04 -15.98 -10.61
CA VAL A 82 5.23 -15.14 -10.41
C VAL A 82 6.50 -15.95 -10.71
N SER A 83 7.63 -15.28 -10.91
CA SER A 83 8.90 -15.99 -11.05
C SER A 83 9.23 -16.75 -9.77
N GLU A 84 9.99 -17.85 -9.90
CA GLU A 84 10.43 -18.67 -8.77
C GLU A 84 11.18 -17.85 -7.71
N GLN A 85 11.92 -16.83 -8.14
CA GLN A 85 12.61 -15.89 -7.25
C GLN A 85 11.64 -15.00 -6.45
N TYR A 86 10.58 -14.50 -7.09
CA TYR A 86 9.53 -13.73 -6.39
C TYR A 86 8.71 -14.61 -5.45
N ALA A 87 8.38 -15.83 -5.88
CA ALA A 87 7.71 -16.82 -5.03
C ALA A 87 8.57 -17.16 -3.80
N ALA A 88 9.87 -17.40 -3.98
CA ALA A 88 10.79 -17.66 -2.88
C ALA A 88 10.86 -16.49 -1.90
N GLN A 89 10.91 -15.24 -2.38
CA GLN A 89 10.92 -14.06 -1.52
C GLN A 89 9.60 -13.84 -0.76
N LEU A 90 8.46 -14.17 -1.38
CA LEU A 90 7.15 -14.12 -0.72
C LEU A 90 7.05 -15.19 0.38
N VAL A 91 7.48 -16.41 0.08
CA VAL A 91 7.47 -17.54 1.02
C VAL A 91 8.44 -17.31 2.18
N SER A 92 9.61 -16.73 1.92
CA SER A 92 10.59 -16.41 2.96
C SER A 92 10.23 -15.19 3.80
N GLY A 93 9.10 -14.52 3.52
CA GLY A 93 8.72 -13.25 4.16
C GLY A 93 9.73 -12.13 3.90
N SER A 94 10.59 -12.29 2.88
CA SER A 94 11.63 -11.32 2.56
C SER A 94 11.09 -10.13 1.77
N ILE A 95 9.90 -10.26 1.17
CA ILE A 95 9.20 -9.09 0.63
C ILE A 95 8.50 -8.36 1.78
N PHE A 96 9.17 -7.30 2.22
CA PHE A 96 8.74 -6.41 3.29
C PHE A 96 7.27 -6.00 3.16
N ALA A 97 6.48 -6.30 4.20
CA ALA A 97 5.04 -6.04 4.32
C ALA A 97 4.12 -6.79 3.34
N TYR A 98 4.55 -7.91 2.78
CA TYR A 98 3.68 -8.84 2.06
C TYR A 98 3.67 -10.21 2.75
N ALA A 99 2.50 -10.85 2.78
CA ALA A 99 2.33 -12.21 3.28
C ALA A 99 1.46 -13.01 2.31
N ILE A 100 1.74 -14.30 2.16
CA ILE A 100 0.86 -15.18 1.40
C ILE A 100 -0.42 -15.41 2.21
N GLU A 101 -1.57 -15.47 1.54
CA GLU A 101 -2.85 -15.74 2.19
C GLU A 101 -2.83 -17.07 2.96
N THR A 102 -3.44 -17.07 4.14
CA THR A 102 -3.61 -18.24 5.02
C THR A 102 -5.08 -18.35 5.44
N ALA A 103 -5.43 -19.40 6.17
CA ALA A 103 -6.78 -19.56 6.73
C ALA A 103 -7.17 -18.44 7.71
N GLU A 104 -6.20 -17.69 8.25
CA GLU A 104 -6.41 -16.61 9.20
C GLU A 104 -6.48 -15.23 8.53
N THR A 105 -6.20 -15.16 7.22
CA THR A 105 -6.20 -13.91 6.46
C THR A 105 -7.58 -13.26 6.45
N LYS A 106 -7.62 -11.98 6.79
CA LYS A 106 -8.84 -11.17 6.82
C LYS A 106 -8.89 -10.25 5.61
N LEU A 107 -10.10 -10.00 5.11
CA LEU A 107 -10.35 -9.06 4.00
C LEU A 107 -9.59 -9.38 2.71
N MET A 108 -9.34 -10.67 2.43
CA MET A 108 -8.57 -11.10 1.26
C MET A 108 -9.12 -10.58 -0.07
N PHE A 109 -10.44 -10.37 -0.18
CA PHE A 109 -11.09 -9.80 -1.36
C PHE A 109 -10.67 -8.35 -1.68
N LEU A 110 -10.06 -7.63 -0.71
CA LEU A 110 -9.45 -6.32 -0.89
C LEU A 110 -7.92 -6.39 -0.94
N GLY A 111 -7.33 -7.57 -0.70
CA GLY A 111 -5.91 -7.82 -0.80
C GLY A 111 -5.42 -7.90 -2.24
N ASP A 112 -4.20 -8.39 -2.43
CA ASP A 112 -3.56 -8.51 -3.73
C ASP A 112 -4.08 -9.74 -4.50
N ILE A 113 -5.26 -9.57 -5.10
CA ILE A 113 -5.97 -10.61 -5.88
C ILE A 113 -5.92 -10.38 -7.39
N ILE A 114 -5.62 -9.16 -7.84
CA ILE A 114 -5.69 -8.79 -9.25
C ILE A 114 -4.32 -9.06 -9.89
N TYR A 115 -4.27 -10.05 -10.77
CA TYR A 115 -3.04 -10.34 -11.52
C TYR A 115 -2.75 -9.25 -12.55
N ILE A 116 -1.52 -8.73 -12.52
CA ILE A 116 -0.98 -7.79 -13.50
C ILE A 116 0.34 -8.35 -14.06
N TYR A 117 0.78 -7.88 -15.24
CA TYR A 117 1.92 -8.45 -15.98
C TYR A 117 3.21 -8.67 -15.16
N PHE A 118 3.44 -7.89 -14.10
CA PHE A 118 4.64 -7.97 -13.26
C PHE A 118 4.34 -8.22 -11.77
N GLY A 119 3.14 -8.67 -11.42
CA GLY A 119 2.80 -8.93 -10.01
C GLY A 119 1.31 -8.97 -9.74
N TYR A 120 0.94 -8.53 -8.54
CA TYR A 120 -0.44 -8.45 -8.09
C TYR A 120 -0.76 -7.04 -7.63
N ALA A 121 -2.03 -6.70 -7.70
CA ALA A 121 -2.57 -5.44 -7.24
C ALA A 121 -3.83 -5.69 -6.42
N SER A 122 -4.06 -4.79 -5.48
CA SER A 122 -5.29 -4.75 -4.71
C SER A 122 -6.36 -3.92 -5.38
N VAL A 123 -7.59 -4.07 -4.88
CA VAL A 123 -8.69 -3.17 -5.24
C VAL A 123 -8.35 -1.72 -4.89
N GLY A 124 -7.66 -1.50 -3.77
CA GLY A 124 -7.22 -0.16 -3.38
C GLY A 124 -6.18 0.41 -4.34
N ASP A 125 -5.25 -0.39 -4.88
CA ASP A 125 -4.26 0.07 -5.88
C ASP A 125 -4.92 0.49 -7.19
N VAL A 126 -5.99 -0.21 -7.60
CA VAL A 126 -6.79 0.19 -8.76
C VAL A 126 -7.43 1.55 -8.51
N LEU A 127 -8.08 1.74 -7.36
CA LEU A 127 -8.70 3.02 -7.00
C LEU A 127 -7.67 4.15 -6.87
N LEU A 128 -6.51 3.87 -6.25
CA LEU A 128 -5.40 4.82 -6.16
C LEU A 128 -4.92 5.25 -7.55
N SER A 129 -4.75 4.29 -8.46
CA SER A 129 -4.32 4.55 -9.84
C SER A 129 -5.35 5.39 -10.61
N ILE A 130 -6.64 5.10 -10.46
CA ILE A 130 -7.72 5.89 -11.06
C ILE A 130 -7.71 7.31 -10.49
N GLY A 131 -7.64 7.46 -9.16
CA GLY A 131 -7.58 8.76 -8.50
C GLY A 131 -6.38 9.59 -8.95
N ALA A 132 -5.20 8.97 -9.07
CA ALA A 132 -4.00 9.61 -9.58
C ALA A 132 -4.15 10.03 -11.06
N GLY A 133 -4.71 9.16 -11.91
CA GLY A 133 -4.97 9.48 -13.31
C GLY A 133 -5.95 10.65 -13.48
N MET A 134 -7.03 10.67 -12.68
CA MET A 134 -7.98 11.78 -12.65
C MET A 134 -7.33 13.08 -12.19
N PHE A 135 -6.44 13.03 -11.19
CA PHE A 135 -5.68 14.19 -10.74
C PHE A 135 -4.77 14.73 -11.84
N CYS A 136 -4.01 13.87 -12.53
CA CYS A 136 -3.17 14.26 -13.66
C CYS A 136 -4.01 14.93 -14.77
N TRP A 137 -5.13 14.32 -15.13
CA TRP A 137 -6.05 14.89 -16.12
C TRP A 137 -6.58 16.26 -15.70
N HIS A 138 -7.00 16.40 -14.45
CA HIS A 138 -7.47 17.66 -13.89
C HIS A 138 -6.39 18.76 -13.97
N MET A 139 -5.13 18.41 -13.73
CA MET A 139 -4.00 19.34 -13.82
C MET A 139 -3.67 19.76 -15.27
N THR A 140 -3.89 18.89 -16.26
CA THR A 140 -3.65 19.21 -17.68
C THR A 140 -4.71 20.11 -18.32
N ARG A 141 -5.85 20.30 -17.66
CA ARG A 141 -6.97 21.13 -18.16
C ARG A 141 -6.99 22.55 -17.56
N LYS A 142 -5.88 22.99 -16.98
CA LYS A 142 -5.69 24.38 -16.54
C LYS A 142 -5.27 25.28 -17.68
#